data_AF-A0A5S5ASN2-F1
#
_entry.id   AF-A0A5S5ASN2-F1
#
_cell.length_a   1.000
_cell.length_b   1.000
_cell.length_c   1.000
_cell.angle_alpha   90.00
_cell.angle_beta   90.00
_cell.angle_gamma   90.00
#
_symmetry.space_group_name_H-M   'P 1'
#
loop_
_entity.id
_entity.type
_entity.pdbx_description
1 polymer ?
#
loop_
_entity_poly.entity_id
_entity_poly.type
_entity_poly.pdbx_seq_one_letter_code
_entity_poly.pdbx_strand_id
1 'polypeptide(L)'
;MKLSSFIFKSRTLEGFPVIVAGICPQSFEPMAKKTMNDIIKGFQAEGVKDGFELDYKLAQYVCSKTPEYILALGVSIFVPGVKEPAGGIIGNPRKSISSACGLIESIGNNLSLVAYPGGPGVVIESPPGKAANILNIAKAKGRNDIETVIQIAIKILTHSIANAIIISDGSGVQGVGCGAAIRGNRVELCILN
;
A
#
# COMPACT_ATOMS: atom_id res chain seq x y z
N MET A 1 18.21 0.16 -13.34
CA MET A 1 18.26 -0.04 -11.88
C MET A 1 17.33 -1.18 -11.53
N LYS A 2 17.77 -2.16 -10.72
CA LYS A 2 16.91 -3.28 -10.34
C LYS A 2 16.09 -2.90 -9.11
N LEU A 3 14.76 -2.96 -9.22
CA LEU A 3 13.83 -2.70 -8.14
C LEU A 3 13.57 -3.95 -7.30
N SER A 4 13.14 -3.73 -6.06
CA SER A 4 12.66 -4.77 -5.15
C SER A 4 11.46 -4.26 -4.37
N SER A 5 10.44 -5.11 -4.25
CA SER A 5 9.27 -4.86 -3.40
C SER A 5 9.48 -5.47 -2.02
N PHE A 6 8.95 -4.81 -1.00
CA PHE A 6 8.95 -5.31 0.37
C PHE A 6 7.60 -5.14 1.04
N ILE A 7 7.35 -5.95 2.05
CA ILE A 7 6.24 -5.80 3.00
C ILE A 7 6.69 -6.24 4.40
N PHE A 8 6.13 -5.64 5.44
CA PHE A 8 6.30 -6.08 6.82
C PHE A 8 5.14 -5.59 7.71
N LYS A 9 4.98 -6.22 8.87
CA LYS A 9 4.09 -5.76 9.94
C LYS A 9 4.86 -4.91 10.95
N SER A 10 4.19 -3.90 11.50
CA SER A 10 4.69 -3.04 12.56
C SER A 10 3.56 -2.65 13.52
N ARG A 11 3.87 -1.79 14.48
CA ARG A 11 2.89 -1.14 15.36
C ARG A 11 3.27 0.32 15.56
N THR A 12 2.27 1.18 15.69
CA THR A 12 2.46 2.58 16.11
C THR A 12 2.93 2.67 17.57
N LEU A 13 3.25 3.87 18.04
CA LEU A 13 3.57 4.12 19.45
C LEU A 13 2.42 3.69 20.38
N GLU A 14 1.18 3.89 19.92
CA GLU A 14 -0.05 3.53 20.62
C GLU A 14 -0.38 2.03 20.52
N GLY A 15 0.44 1.26 19.82
CA GLY A 15 0.26 -0.18 19.65
C GLY A 15 -0.70 -0.58 18.53
N PHE A 16 -1.23 0.37 17.74
CA PHE A 16 -2.09 0.07 16.61
C PHE A 16 -1.34 -0.73 15.55
N PRO A 17 -1.89 -1.85 15.05
CA PRO A 17 -1.20 -2.69 14.10
C PRO A 17 -1.17 -2.03 12.72
N VAL A 18 -0.01 -2.14 12.05
CA VAL A 18 0.27 -1.52 10.76
C VAL A 18 0.92 -2.52 9.81
N ILE A 19 0.54 -2.49 8.54
CA ILE A 19 1.27 -3.11 7.43
C ILE A 19 1.94 -2.00 6.63
N VAL A 20 3.19 -2.21 6.27
CA VAL A 20 3.92 -1.32 5.37
C VAL A 20 4.41 -2.13 4.18
N ALA A 21 4.15 -1.64 2.98
CA ALA A 21 4.70 -2.18 1.74
C ALA A 21 5.40 -1.07 0.95
N GLY A 22 6.44 -1.39 0.19
CA GLY A 22 7.12 -0.40 -0.64
C GLY A 22 7.93 -0.99 -1.79
N ILE A 23 8.33 -0.12 -2.71
CA ILE A 23 9.21 -0.43 -3.83
C ILE A 23 10.41 0.53 -3.78
N CYS A 24 11.62 -0.03 -3.83
CA CYS A 24 12.86 0.73 -3.82
C CYS A 24 13.93 0.00 -4.65
N PRO A 25 15.09 0.62 -4.94
CA PRO A 25 16.21 -0.10 -5.53
C PRO A 25 16.64 -1.25 -4.62
N GLN A 26 16.97 -2.40 -5.21
CA GLN A 26 17.24 -3.63 -4.47
C GLN A 26 18.31 -3.48 -3.38
N SER A 27 19.33 -2.65 -3.62
CA SER A 27 20.41 -2.36 -2.66
C SER A 27 19.93 -1.68 -1.38
N PHE A 28 18.76 -1.04 -1.40
CA PHE A 28 18.20 -0.29 -0.28
C PHE A 28 17.12 -1.05 0.50
N GLU A 29 16.66 -2.23 0.06
CA GLU A 29 15.53 -2.94 0.67
C GLU A 29 15.69 -3.15 2.20
N PRO A 30 16.84 -3.62 2.73
CA PRO A 30 16.98 -3.81 4.18
C PRO A 30 16.90 -2.49 4.96
N MET A 31 17.51 -1.43 4.42
CA MET A 31 17.47 -0.10 5.03
C MET A 31 16.06 0.49 4.95
N ALA A 32 15.37 0.34 3.82
CA ALA A 32 14.00 0.81 3.62
C ALA A 32 13.05 0.20 4.66
N LYS A 33 13.12 -1.13 4.87
CA LYS A 33 12.33 -1.82 5.91
C LYS A 33 12.59 -1.25 7.30
N LYS A 34 13.87 -1.09 7.68
CA LYS A 34 14.25 -0.54 8.98
C LYS A 34 13.77 0.89 9.16
N THR A 35 14.08 1.78 8.22
CA THR A 35 13.70 3.19 8.28
C THR A 35 12.19 3.37 8.33
N MET A 36 11.43 2.65 7.49
CA MET A 36 9.97 2.75 7.52
C MET A 36 9.37 2.21 8.82
N ASN A 37 9.95 1.16 9.40
CA ASN A 37 9.52 0.65 10.70
C ASN A 37 9.73 1.70 11.81
N ASP A 38 10.86 2.39 11.80
CA ASP A 38 11.15 3.46 12.76
C ASP A 38 10.23 4.68 12.56
N ILE A 39 9.93 5.04 11.31
CA ILE A 39 8.95 6.09 10.98
C ILE A 39 7.57 5.75 11.53
N ILE A 40 7.05 4.56 11.23
CA ILE A 40 5.68 4.14 11.61
C ILE A 40 5.50 4.08 13.12
N LYS A 41 6.52 3.67 13.87
CA LYS A 41 6.47 3.71 15.34
C LYS A 41 6.22 5.09 15.91
N GLY A 42 6.57 6.16 15.20
CA GLY A 42 6.30 7.53 15.63
C GLY A 42 4.95 8.10 15.20
N PHE A 43 4.16 7.37 14.40
CA PHE A 43 2.83 7.84 14.02
C PHE A 43 1.86 7.75 15.20
N GLN A 44 0.99 8.75 15.32
CA GLN A 44 -0.07 8.82 16.32
C GLN A 44 -1.41 9.07 15.64
N ALA A 45 -2.41 8.28 15.99
CA ALA A 45 -3.80 8.38 15.54
C ALA A 45 -4.77 8.66 16.69
N GLU A 46 -4.26 8.98 17.89
CA GLU A 46 -5.09 9.24 19.07
C GLU A 46 -6.22 10.24 18.76
N GLY A 47 -7.45 9.86 19.13
CA GLY A 47 -8.63 10.71 18.99
C GLY A 47 -9.19 10.83 17.57
N VAL A 48 -8.54 10.26 16.55
CA VAL A 48 -9.05 10.25 15.18
C VAL A 48 -10.24 9.29 15.09
N LYS A 49 -11.38 9.79 14.61
CA LYS A 49 -12.61 9.01 14.40
C LYS A 49 -13.09 9.03 12.96
N ASP A 50 -12.72 10.06 12.22
CA ASP A 50 -13.06 10.24 10.82
C ASP A 50 -12.05 9.49 9.94
N GLY A 51 -12.54 8.61 9.07
CA GLY A 51 -11.69 7.82 8.19
C GLY A 51 -10.85 8.66 7.21
N PHE A 52 -11.42 9.75 6.69
CA PHE A 52 -10.69 10.64 5.78
C PHE A 52 -9.54 11.37 6.49
N GLU A 53 -9.79 11.86 7.70
CA GLU A 53 -8.76 12.44 8.56
C GLU A 53 -7.64 11.44 8.86
N LEU A 54 -7.99 10.17 9.13
CA LEU A 54 -7.01 9.11 9.35
C LEU A 54 -6.07 8.94 8.14
N ASP A 55 -6.64 8.77 6.94
CA ASP A 55 -5.85 8.57 5.72
C ASP A 55 -4.96 9.78 5.42
N TYR A 56 -5.52 10.99 5.57
CA TYR A 56 -4.78 12.22 5.31
C TYR A 56 -3.61 12.41 6.29
N LYS A 57 -3.86 12.23 7.61
CA LYS A 57 -2.81 12.31 8.63
C LYS A 57 -1.73 11.25 8.41
N LEU A 58 -2.13 10.02 8.10
CA LEU A 58 -1.20 8.94 7.81
C LEU A 58 -0.32 9.28 6.60
N ALA A 59 -0.94 9.69 5.49
CA ALA A 59 -0.23 10.08 4.26
C ALA A 59 0.74 11.24 4.51
N GLN A 60 0.28 12.31 5.16
CA GLN A 60 1.10 13.47 5.47
C GLN A 60 2.31 13.09 6.35
N TYR A 61 2.07 12.26 7.37
CA TYR A 61 3.11 11.83 8.30
C TYR A 61 4.18 10.98 7.60
N VAL A 62 3.79 9.98 6.80
CA VAL A 62 4.77 9.11 6.13
C VAL A 62 5.47 9.82 4.97
N CYS A 63 4.75 10.62 4.17
CA CYS A 63 5.35 11.31 3.01
C CYS A 63 6.43 12.30 3.44
N SER A 64 6.23 13.02 4.56
CA SER A 64 7.20 13.98 5.09
C SER A 64 8.50 13.35 5.60
N LYS A 65 8.52 12.05 5.91
CA LYS A 65 9.67 11.35 6.52
C LYS A 65 10.28 10.28 5.63
N THR A 66 9.57 9.86 4.58
CA THR A 66 10.03 8.78 3.70
C THR A 66 11.32 9.18 2.98
N PRO A 67 12.36 8.33 2.92
CA PRO A 67 13.55 8.61 2.12
C PRO A 67 13.27 8.63 0.61
N GLU A 68 14.06 9.40 -0.15
CA GLU A 68 13.87 9.55 -1.60
C GLU A 68 14.04 8.26 -2.40
N TYR A 69 14.81 7.30 -1.89
CA TYR A 69 15.01 6.00 -2.56
C TYR A 69 13.77 5.08 -2.49
N ILE A 70 12.73 5.44 -1.72
CA ILE A 70 11.46 4.71 -1.70
C ILE A 70 10.56 5.32 -2.77
N LEU A 71 10.39 4.59 -3.87
CA LEU A 71 9.75 5.05 -5.10
C LEU A 71 8.23 4.84 -5.06
N ALA A 72 7.78 3.86 -4.29
CA ALA A 72 6.38 3.65 -3.95
C ALA A 72 6.26 3.15 -2.51
N LEU A 73 5.19 3.56 -1.84
CA LEU A 73 4.87 3.20 -0.47
C LEU A 73 3.37 2.93 -0.38
N GLY A 74 2.98 1.94 0.40
CA GLY A 74 1.62 1.80 0.86
C GLY A 74 1.59 1.34 2.32
N VAL A 75 0.56 1.78 3.03
CA VAL A 75 0.39 1.55 4.46
C VAL A 75 -1.07 1.21 4.75
N SER A 76 -1.28 0.16 5.55
CA SER A 76 -2.59 -0.20 6.10
C SER A 76 -2.51 -0.13 7.63
N ILE A 77 -3.41 0.58 8.29
CA ILE A 77 -3.48 0.73 9.75
C ILE A 77 -4.89 0.45 10.25
N PHE A 78 -4.97 -0.27 11.37
CA PHE A 78 -6.19 -0.45 12.12
C PHE A 78 -6.21 0.50 13.33
N VAL A 79 -7.16 1.43 13.34
CA VAL A 79 -7.41 2.35 14.46
C VAL A 79 -8.78 2.05 15.06
N PRO A 80 -8.87 1.62 16.33
CA PRO A 80 -10.14 1.36 16.99
C PRO A 80 -11.05 2.60 16.99
N GLY A 81 -12.31 2.43 16.63
CA GLY A 81 -13.33 3.48 16.69
C GLY A 81 -13.57 4.25 15.38
N VAL A 82 -12.71 4.06 14.37
CA VAL A 82 -12.99 4.50 12.98
C VAL A 82 -13.98 3.54 12.34
N LYS A 83 -15.11 4.06 11.85
CA LYS A 83 -16.23 3.24 11.35
C LYS A 83 -16.23 3.11 9.83
N GLU A 84 -15.77 4.14 9.14
CA GLU A 84 -15.66 4.17 7.68
C GLU A 84 -14.51 3.26 7.20
N PRO A 85 -14.62 2.66 6.00
CA PRO A 85 -13.47 2.02 5.34
C PRO A 85 -12.36 3.05 5.13
N ALA A 86 -11.25 2.87 5.83
CA ALA A 86 -10.14 3.82 5.88
C ALA A 86 -8.86 3.17 6.45
N GLY A 87 -7.83 3.98 6.66
CA GLY A 87 -6.54 3.55 7.17
C GLY A 87 -5.69 2.89 6.10
N GLY A 88 -5.96 3.16 4.82
CA GLY A 88 -5.26 2.60 3.67
C GLY A 88 -4.72 3.69 2.76
N ILE A 89 -3.42 3.73 2.56
CA ILE A 89 -2.78 4.67 1.62
C ILE A 89 -1.82 3.93 0.70
N ILE A 90 -1.68 4.41 -0.53
CA ILE A 90 -0.67 3.91 -1.47
C ILE A 90 -0.29 4.99 -2.49
N GLY A 91 0.98 4.99 -2.92
CA GLY A 91 1.43 5.81 -4.05
C GLY A 91 2.90 6.17 -3.97
N ASN A 92 3.28 7.26 -4.62
CA ASN A 92 4.64 7.80 -4.54
C ASN A 92 4.71 8.86 -3.43
N PRO A 93 5.55 8.68 -2.38
CA PRO A 93 5.73 9.62 -1.26
C PRO A 93 6.21 11.03 -1.64
N ARG A 94 6.59 11.27 -2.89
CA ARG A 94 7.05 12.57 -3.41
C ARG A 94 5.96 13.31 -4.20
N LYS A 95 4.83 12.67 -4.47
CA LYS A 95 3.69 13.29 -5.18
C LYS A 95 2.71 13.93 -4.20
N SER A 96 1.85 14.80 -4.71
CA SER A 96 0.74 15.39 -3.96
C SER A 96 -0.21 14.32 -3.44
N ILE A 97 -0.59 14.43 -2.17
CA ILE A 97 -1.62 13.58 -1.56
C ILE A 97 -2.96 13.87 -2.25
N SER A 98 -3.66 12.83 -2.68
CA SER A 98 -4.98 12.94 -3.29
C SER A 98 -5.79 11.67 -3.01
N SER A 99 -7.12 11.81 -3.03
CA SER A 99 -8.02 10.67 -2.85
C SER A 99 -8.01 9.75 -4.06
N ALA A 100 -8.24 8.46 -3.80
CA ALA A 100 -8.42 7.46 -4.84
C ALA A 100 -9.56 7.84 -5.80
N CYS A 101 -9.34 7.67 -7.11
CA CYS A 101 -10.36 7.95 -8.15
C CYS A 101 -10.53 6.81 -9.16
N GLY A 102 -9.84 5.68 -8.98
CA GLY A 102 -9.90 4.53 -9.86
C GLY A 102 -9.22 4.73 -11.23
N LEU A 103 -8.49 5.84 -11.40
CA LEU A 103 -7.69 6.10 -12.60
C LEU A 103 -6.31 5.46 -12.48
N ILE A 104 -5.82 4.95 -13.60
CA ILE A 104 -4.45 4.45 -13.70
C ILE A 104 -3.55 5.62 -13.99
N GLU A 105 -2.51 5.79 -13.19
CA GLU A 105 -1.55 6.86 -13.36
C GLU A 105 -0.10 6.36 -13.34
N SER A 106 0.80 7.08 -14.02
CA SER A 106 2.24 6.85 -13.85
C SER A 106 2.74 7.61 -12.64
N ILE A 107 3.47 6.92 -11.77
CA ILE A 107 4.09 7.53 -10.58
C ILE A 107 5.62 7.69 -10.72
N GLY A 108 6.14 7.55 -11.95
CA GLY A 108 7.57 7.62 -12.28
C GLY A 108 8.29 6.28 -12.15
N ASN A 109 9.56 6.22 -12.54
CA ASN A 109 10.42 5.03 -12.40
C ASN A 109 9.85 3.72 -12.99
N ASN A 110 9.11 3.82 -14.10
CA ASN A 110 8.39 2.69 -14.70
C ASN A 110 7.36 2.04 -13.75
N LEU A 111 6.83 2.81 -12.80
CA LEU A 111 5.77 2.37 -11.89
C LEU A 111 4.42 2.98 -12.31
N SER A 112 3.38 2.16 -12.22
CA SER A 112 1.99 2.58 -12.40
C SER A 112 1.18 2.27 -11.15
N LEU A 113 0.25 3.16 -10.82
CA LEU A 113 -0.65 3.08 -9.67
C LEU A 113 -2.10 3.02 -10.15
N VAL A 114 -2.92 2.25 -9.45
CA VAL A 114 -4.38 2.44 -9.38
C VAL A 114 -4.80 2.34 -7.93
N ALA A 115 -5.72 3.18 -7.49
CA ALA A 115 -6.39 3.06 -6.20
C ALA A 115 -7.87 3.31 -6.38
N TYR A 116 -8.71 2.48 -5.76
CA TYR A 116 -10.17 2.58 -5.82
C TYR A 116 -10.73 3.08 -4.49
N PRO A 117 -11.73 3.97 -4.48
CA PRO A 117 -12.42 4.35 -3.24
C PRO A 117 -12.95 3.12 -2.48
N GLY A 118 -12.55 2.95 -1.22
CA GLY A 118 -12.97 1.83 -0.37
C GLY A 118 -12.58 0.45 -0.94
N GLY A 119 -11.43 0.38 -1.61
CA GLY A 119 -10.90 -0.85 -2.20
C GLY A 119 -9.37 -0.80 -2.25
N PRO A 120 -8.72 -1.92 -2.60
CA PRO A 120 -7.27 -1.98 -2.54
C PRO A 120 -6.64 -1.06 -3.58
N GLY A 121 -5.54 -0.46 -3.17
CA GLY A 121 -4.60 0.21 -4.06
C GLY A 121 -3.48 -0.72 -4.50
N VAL A 122 -3.00 -0.52 -5.72
CA VAL A 122 -1.98 -1.37 -6.36
C VAL A 122 -0.95 -0.51 -7.07
N VAL A 123 0.33 -0.76 -6.78
CA VAL A 123 1.45 -0.26 -7.59
C VAL A 123 2.16 -1.43 -8.24
N ILE A 124 2.47 -1.31 -9.53
CA ILE A 124 3.22 -2.32 -10.28
C ILE A 124 4.39 -1.70 -11.06
N GLU A 125 5.46 -2.47 -11.25
CA GLU A 125 6.58 -2.14 -12.14
C GLU A 125 6.20 -2.45 -13.60
N SER A 126 5.47 -1.52 -14.20
CA SER A 126 5.00 -1.58 -15.57
C SER A 126 4.58 -0.18 -16.05
N PRO A 127 4.75 0.15 -17.34
CA PRO A 127 4.20 1.39 -17.89
C PRO A 127 2.67 1.34 -17.96
N PRO A 128 1.97 2.50 -17.95
CA PRO A 128 0.51 2.58 -17.85
C PRO A 128 -0.26 1.73 -18.87
N GLY A 129 0.23 1.64 -20.12
CA GLY A 129 -0.42 0.85 -21.17
C GLY A 129 -0.49 -0.65 -20.85
N LYS A 130 0.59 -1.24 -20.33
CA LYS A 130 0.60 -2.63 -19.87
C LYS A 130 -0.10 -2.78 -18.51
N ALA A 131 -0.04 -1.75 -17.68
CA ALA A 131 -0.72 -1.73 -16.38
C ALA A 131 -2.24 -1.78 -16.50
N ALA A 132 -2.83 -1.11 -17.49
CA ALA A 132 -4.29 -1.04 -17.63
C ALA A 132 -4.95 -2.41 -17.77
N ASN A 133 -4.34 -3.35 -18.50
CA ASN A 133 -4.86 -4.71 -18.67
C ASN A 133 -4.85 -5.52 -17.37
N ILE A 134 -3.92 -5.21 -16.45
CA ILE A 134 -3.75 -5.90 -15.17
C ILE A 134 -4.66 -5.25 -14.11
N LEU A 135 -4.67 -3.91 -14.08
CA LEU A 135 -5.29 -3.08 -13.06
C LEU A 135 -6.80 -2.87 -13.27
N ASN A 136 -7.32 -3.00 -14.49
CA ASN A 136 -8.76 -2.98 -14.72
C ASN A 136 -9.48 -4.16 -14.06
N ILE A 137 -8.77 -5.27 -13.79
CA ILE A 137 -9.39 -6.44 -13.17
C ILE A 137 -9.36 -6.35 -11.64
N ALA A 138 -8.55 -5.47 -11.05
CA ALA A 138 -8.65 -5.13 -9.63
C ALA A 138 -9.99 -4.46 -9.27
N LYS A 139 -10.81 -4.07 -10.26
CA LYS A 139 -12.21 -3.65 -10.06
C LYS A 139 -13.11 -4.77 -9.57
N ALA A 140 -12.78 -6.03 -9.85
CA ALA A 140 -13.57 -7.17 -9.40
C ALA A 140 -13.36 -7.34 -7.89
N LYS A 141 -14.34 -6.89 -7.09
CA LYS A 141 -14.35 -7.15 -5.65
C LYS A 141 -14.50 -8.66 -5.43
N GLY A 142 -13.56 -9.25 -4.70
CA GLY A 142 -13.74 -10.58 -4.10
C GLY A 142 -14.79 -10.52 -2.98
N ARG A 143 -15.00 -11.63 -2.25
CA ARG A 143 -15.95 -11.64 -1.13
C ARG A 143 -15.47 -10.80 0.06
N ASN A 144 -14.15 -10.60 0.18
CA ASN A 144 -13.49 -9.76 1.17
C ASN A 144 -12.15 -9.21 0.62
N ASP A 145 -11.50 -8.32 1.39
CA ASP A 145 -10.25 -7.67 0.99
C ASP A 145 -9.12 -8.65 0.76
N ILE A 146 -8.98 -9.67 1.62
CA ILE A 146 -7.91 -10.68 1.51
C ILE A 146 -8.03 -11.44 0.19
N GLU A 147 -9.23 -11.92 -0.14
CA GLU A 147 -9.49 -12.61 -1.41
C GLU A 147 -9.19 -11.70 -2.60
N THR A 148 -9.59 -10.43 -2.51
CA THR A 148 -9.32 -9.43 -3.56
C THR A 148 -7.81 -9.22 -3.75
N VAL A 149 -7.04 -9.06 -2.66
CA VAL A 149 -5.57 -8.93 -2.72
C VAL A 149 -4.91 -10.18 -3.33
N ILE A 150 -5.36 -11.38 -2.96
CA ILE A 150 -4.84 -12.64 -3.53
C ILE A 150 -5.14 -12.71 -5.03
N GLN A 151 -6.37 -12.39 -5.46
CA GLN A 151 -6.74 -12.42 -6.88
C GLN A 151 -5.93 -11.42 -7.70
N ILE A 152 -5.66 -10.23 -7.17
CA ILE A 152 -4.78 -9.23 -7.80
C ILE A 152 -3.35 -9.78 -7.89
N ALA A 153 -2.81 -10.36 -6.81
CA ALA A 153 -1.45 -10.91 -6.79
C ALA A 153 -1.28 -12.04 -7.82
N ILE A 154 -2.24 -12.97 -7.92
CA ILE A 154 -2.22 -14.04 -8.93
C ILE A 154 -2.17 -13.45 -10.35
N LYS A 155 -2.98 -12.43 -10.63
CA LYS A 155 -2.98 -11.78 -11.95
C LYS A 155 -1.64 -11.12 -12.27
N ILE A 156 -1.03 -10.43 -11.31
CA ILE A 156 0.29 -9.82 -11.45
C ILE A 156 1.34 -10.90 -11.81
N LEU A 157 1.31 -12.05 -11.13
CA LEU A 157 2.19 -13.18 -11.44
C LEU A 157 1.97 -13.74 -12.85
N THR A 158 0.71 -13.93 -13.28
CA THR A 158 0.40 -14.44 -14.64
C THR A 158 0.90 -13.53 -15.76
N HIS A 159 1.07 -12.23 -15.50
CA HIS A 159 1.61 -11.26 -16.45
C HIS A 159 3.12 -11.04 -16.31
N SER A 160 3.80 -11.84 -15.47
CA SER A 160 5.24 -11.78 -15.22
C SER A 160 5.72 -10.38 -14.82
N ILE A 161 4.95 -9.69 -13.99
CA ILE A 161 5.37 -8.42 -13.39
C ILE A 161 6.34 -8.71 -12.25
N ALA A 162 7.54 -8.12 -12.34
CA ALA A 162 8.63 -8.42 -11.41
C ALA A 162 8.42 -7.84 -10.02
N ASN A 163 7.82 -6.65 -9.91
CA ASN A 163 7.62 -5.96 -8.64
C ASN A 163 6.23 -5.34 -8.56
N ALA A 164 5.58 -5.53 -7.42
CA ALA A 164 4.32 -4.89 -7.11
C ALA A 164 4.07 -4.83 -5.61
N ILE A 165 3.24 -3.87 -5.20
CA ILE A 165 2.67 -3.79 -3.87
C ILE A 165 1.15 -3.59 -3.96
N ILE A 166 0.43 -4.20 -3.02
CA ILE A 166 -1.02 -4.12 -2.89
C ILE A 166 -1.34 -3.78 -1.43
N ILE A 167 -2.23 -2.84 -1.19
CA ILE A 167 -2.66 -2.43 0.15
C ILE A 167 -4.18 -2.25 0.17
N SER A 168 -4.85 -2.79 1.18
CA SER A 168 -6.25 -2.49 1.51
C SER A 168 -6.35 -1.53 2.69
N ASP A 169 -7.55 -0.99 2.87
CA ASP A 169 -7.95 -0.28 4.08
C ASP A 169 -7.85 -1.21 5.30
N GLY A 170 -7.39 -0.64 6.41
CA GLY A 170 -7.11 -1.35 7.66
C GLY A 170 -8.11 -1.10 8.78
N SER A 171 -8.96 -0.07 8.64
CA SER A 171 -9.95 0.37 9.62
C SER A 171 -11.36 0.33 9.02
N GLY A 172 -12.37 0.45 9.89
CA GLY A 172 -13.79 0.39 9.53
C GLY A 172 -14.43 -0.98 9.76
N VAL A 173 -15.77 -1.04 9.69
CA VAL A 173 -16.59 -2.22 10.09
C VAL A 173 -16.24 -3.50 9.31
N GLN A 174 -15.65 -3.38 8.13
CA GLN A 174 -15.23 -4.51 7.29
C GLN A 174 -13.72 -4.56 7.04
N GLY A 175 -12.95 -3.60 7.57
CA GLY A 175 -11.52 -3.48 7.34
C GLY A 175 -10.76 -4.51 8.17
N VAL A 176 -10.27 -5.57 7.52
CA VAL A 176 -9.34 -6.52 8.15
C VAL A 176 -7.89 -6.05 7.99
N GLY A 177 -7.61 -5.14 7.05
CA GLY A 177 -6.28 -4.65 6.73
C GLY A 177 -5.38 -5.74 6.18
N CYS A 178 -5.10 -5.72 4.89
CA CYS A 178 -4.17 -6.65 4.29
C CYS A 178 -3.32 -5.98 3.21
N GLY A 179 -2.23 -6.65 2.88
CA GLY A 179 -1.35 -6.20 1.82
C GLY A 179 -0.45 -7.30 1.33
N ALA A 180 0.06 -7.13 0.12
CA ALA A 180 1.01 -8.04 -0.47
C ALA A 180 2.17 -7.30 -1.14
N ALA A 181 3.36 -7.89 -1.11
CA ALA A 181 4.47 -7.51 -1.97
C ALA A 181 4.81 -8.68 -2.90
N ILE A 182 4.96 -8.38 -4.19
CA ILE A 182 5.36 -9.34 -5.22
C ILE A 182 6.80 -9.03 -5.62
N ARG A 183 7.64 -10.07 -5.63
CA ARG A 183 9.05 -9.99 -6.06
C ARG A 183 9.41 -11.21 -6.89
N GLY A 184 9.58 -10.99 -8.19
CA GLY A 184 9.73 -12.07 -9.17
C GLY A 184 8.50 -12.97 -9.16
N ASN A 185 8.69 -14.24 -8.77
CA ASN A 185 7.63 -15.24 -8.66
C ASN A 185 7.14 -15.47 -7.22
N ARG A 186 7.55 -14.62 -6.27
CA ARG A 186 7.17 -14.75 -4.85
C ARG A 186 6.15 -13.70 -4.47
N VAL A 187 5.21 -14.10 -3.61
CA VAL A 187 4.23 -13.21 -2.97
C VAL A 187 4.42 -13.32 -1.47
N GLU A 188 4.64 -12.19 -0.83
CA GLU A 188 4.66 -12.05 0.64
C GLU A 188 3.35 -11.36 1.04
N LEU A 189 2.50 -12.02 1.84
CA LEU A 189 1.19 -11.52 2.28
C LEU A 189 1.23 -11.14 3.77
N CYS A 190 0.66 -10.01 4.12
CA CYS A 190 0.44 -9.59 5.50
C CYS A 190 -1.04 -9.25 5.74
N ILE A 191 -1.52 -9.52 6.95
CA ILE A 191 -2.90 -9.25 7.41
C ILE A 191 -2.80 -8.63 8.82
N LEU A 192 -3.59 -7.59 9.13
CA LEU A 192 -3.71 -7.04 10.47
C LEU A 192 -4.54 -8.03 11.29
N ASN A 193 -3.95 -8.53 12.38
CA ASN A 193 -4.62 -9.39 13.36
C ASN A 193 -4.71 -8.63 14.68
#